data_AF-A0A2S8WV90-F1
#
_entry.id   AF-A0A2S8WV90-F1
#
_cell.length_a   1.000
_cell.length_b   1.000
_cell.length_c   1.000
_cell.angle_alpha   90.00
_cell.angle_beta   90.00
_cell.angle_gamma   90.00
#
_symmetry.space_group_name_H-M   'P 1'
#
loop_
_entity.id
_entity.type
_entity.pdbx_description
1 polymer ?
#
loop_
_entity_poly.entity_id
_entity_poly.type
_entity_poly.pdbx_seq_one_letter_code
_entity_poly.pdbx_strand_id
1 'polypeptide(L)'
;MENWEDLVKGGAYSCEAQTAWMHSLRPKTAYIEFVFNQGDKKHRLFDLLAHHESTRTVGVKPGNGYGNTRDKAVKHRFAYDRDIVDAIEELGAFFPDIKSKNQWTQLGDVDVVFLDKRGRTLGATVTHERMIVVPSD
;
A
#
# COMPACT_ATOMS: atom_id res chain seq x y z
N MET A 1 22.16 0.77 -9.76
CA MET A 1 22.01 1.31 -8.41
C MET A 1 20.92 2.36 -8.54
N GLU A 2 19.67 1.98 -8.28
CA GLU A 2 18.54 2.92 -8.37
C GLU A 2 18.69 3.92 -7.22
N ASN A 3 18.72 5.20 -7.59
CA ASN A 3 18.98 6.32 -6.70
C ASN A 3 17.64 6.74 -6.10
N TRP A 4 17.32 6.24 -4.90
CA TRP A 4 16.03 6.43 -4.22
C TRP A 4 15.95 7.79 -3.50
N GLU A 5 16.24 8.89 -4.20
CA GLU A 5 15.91 10.24 -3.71
C GLU A 5 14.39 10.49 -3.87
N ASP A 6 13.59 9.61 -3.26
CA ASP A 6 12.14 9.70 -3.24
C ASP A 6 11.73 10.84 -2.32
N LEU A 7 10.69 11.57 -2.73
CA LEU A 7 10.10 12.63 -1.94
C LEU A 7 9.29 11.99 -0.81
N VAL A 8 9.99 11.54 0.23
CA VAL A 8 9.40 11.01 1.47
C VAL A 8 8.67 12.16 2.15
N LYS A 9 7.34 12.09 2.10
CA LYS A 9 6.52 12.89 3.02
C LYS A 9 6.23 11.97 4.20
N GLY A 10 6.73 12.35 5.37
CA GLY A 10 6.26 11.82 6.65
C GLY A 10 5.30 12.83 7.26
N GLY A 11 4.20 12.37 7.87
CA GLY A 11 3.26 13.30 8.49
C GLY A 11 1.93 12.68 8.89
N ALA A 12 1.08 13.52 9.47
CA ALA A 12 -0.32 13.18 9.67
C ALA A 12 -1.12 13.55 8.42
N TYR A 13 -1.86 12.58 7.88
CA TYR A 13 -2.67 12.76 6.68
C TYR A 13 -4.15 12.77 7.06
N SER A 14 -4.93 13.69 6.48
CA SER A 14 -6.38 13.53 6.50
C SER A 14 -6.79 12.34 5.63
N CYS A 15 -7.91 11.69 5.97
CA CYS A 15 -8.47 10.64 5.12
C CYS A 15 -8.66 11.13 3.67
N GLU A 16 -9.18 12.35 3.50
CA GLU A 16 -9.39 12.97 2.19
C GLU A 16 -8.11 13.13 1.38
N ALA A 17 -7.00 13.52 2.02
CA ALA A 17 -5.71 13.67 1.33
C ALA A 17 -5.15 12.32 0.85
N GLN A 18 -5.32 11.26 1.66
CA GLN A 18 -4.90 9.91 1.31
C GLN A 18 -5.72 9.38 0.13
N THR A 19 -7.04 9.55 0.18
CA THR A 19 -7.96 9.18 -0.90
C THR A 19 -7.67 9.96 -2.18
N ALA A 20 -7.46 11.27 -2.11
CA ALA A 20 -7.12 12.10 -3.26
C ALA A 20 -5.80 11.65 -3.91
N TRP A 21 -4.77 11.36 -3.10
CA TRP A 21 -3.51 10.82 -3.58
C TRP A 21 -3.71 9.47 -4.29
N MET A 22 -4.40 8.51 -3.65
CA MET A 22 -4.70 7.21 -4.24
C MET A 22 -5.44 7.34 -5.58
N HIS A 23 -6.48 8.19 -5.63
CA HIS A 23 -7.23 8.42 -6.86
C HIS A 23 -6.39 9.02 -7.98
N SER A 24 -5.41 9.88 -7.66
CA SER A 24 -4.53 10.48 -8.66
C SER A 24 -3.67 9.44 -9.41
N LEU A 25 -3.39 8.28 -8.80
CA LEU A 25 -2.58 7.21 -9.37
C LEU A 25 -3.38 6.28 -10.30
N ARG A 26 -4.71 6.25 -10.17
CA ARG A 26 -5.61 5.33 -10.89
C ARG A 26 -5.36 5.29 -12.41
N PRO A 27 -5.20 6.41 -13.14
CA PRO A 27 -5.09 6.36 -14.60
C PRO A 27 -3.86 5.60 -15.11
N LYS A 28 -2.82 5.44 -14.29
CA LYS A 28 -1.55 4.79 -14.65
C LYS A 28 -1.38 3.43 -13.98
N THR A 29 -2.18 3.11 -12.97
CA THR A 29 -2.05 1.88 -12.18
C THR A 29 -2.55 0.68 -12.98
N ALA A 30 -1.70 -0.34 -13.09
CA ALA A 30 -2.05 -1.63 -13.67
C ALA A 30 -2.08 -2.74 -12.61
N TYR A 31 -1.31 -2.60 -11.53
CA TYR A 31 -1.29 -3.55 -10.43
C TYR A 31 -1.22 -2.83 -9.09
N ILE A 32 -1.80 -3.46 -8.07
CA ILE A 32 -1.67 -3.04 -6.66
C ILE A 32 -1.06 -4.20 -5.89
N GLU A 33 -0.03 -3.91 -5.09
CA GLU A 33 0.53 -4.87 -4.14
C GLU A 33 0.21 -4.47 -2.71
N PHE A 34 -0.20 -5.45 -1.91
CA PHE A 34 -0.35 -5.34 -0.46
C PHE A 34 0.74 -6.16 0.21
N VAL A 35 1.54 -5.55 1.07
CA VAL A 35 2.59 -6.21 1.84
C VAL A 35 2.18 -6.25 3.31
N PHE A 36 1.73 -7.42 3.75
CA PHE A 36 1.33 -7.67 5.12
C PHE A 36 2.55 -7.93 5.99
N ASN A 37 2.94 -6.94 6.79
CA ASN A 37 4.17 -6.99 7.58
C ASN A 37 4.11 -8.00 8.74
N GLN A 38 2.91 -8.32 9.21
CA GLN A 38 2.66 -9.31 10.27
C GLN A 38 2.00 -10.61 9.75
N GLY A 39 1.96 -10.79 8.42
CA GLY A 39 1.26 -11.90 7.77
C GLY A 39 -0.19 -11.60 7.40
N ASP A 40 -0.76 -12.43 6.53
CA ASP A 40 -2.00 -12.20 5.78
C ASP A 40 -3.23 -12.97 6.33
N LYS A 41 -3.05 -13.80 7.36
CA LYS A 41 -4.11 -14.72 7.81
C LYS A 41 -5.36 -13.97 8.30
N LYS A 42 -6.52 -14.29 7.71
CA LYS A 42 -7.85 -13.77 8.07
C LYS A 42 -7.95 -12.23 8.02
N HIS A 43 -7.16 -11.60 7.16
CA HIS A 43 -7.24 -10.16 6.99
C HIS A 43 -8.56 -9.76 6.30
N ARG A 44 -9.30 -8.79 6.85
CA ARG A 44 -10.61 -8.34 6.33
C ARG A 44 -10.56 -7.92 4.85
N LEU A 45 -9.40 -7.44 4.38
CA LEU A 45 -9.18 -7.13 2.96
C LEU A 45 -9.55 -8.30 2.04
N PHE A 46 -9.32 -9.55 2.44
CA PHE A 46 -9.65 -10.71 1.60
C PHE A 46 -11.15 -11.00 1.53
N ASP A 47 -11.92 -10.59 2.54
CA ASP A 47 -13.38 -10.69 2.46
C ASP A 47 -13.93 -9.66 1.46
N LEU A 48 -13.35 -8.45 1.48
CA LEU A 48 -13.71 -7.35 0.56
C LEU A 48 -13.29 -7.63 -0.88
N LEU A 49 -12.18 -8.35 -1.08
CA LEU A 49 -11.63 -8.69 -2.40
C LEU A 49 -11.82 -10.15 -2.77
N ALA A 50 -12.84 -10.83 -2.21
CA ALA A 50 -13.04 -12.27 -2.39
C ALA A 50 -13.20 -12.70 -3.88
N HIS A 51 -13.62 -11.77 -4.74
CA HIS A 51 -13.80 -11.97 -6.18
C HIS A 51 -12.54 -11.69 -7.01
N HIS A 52 -11.47 -11.16 -6.40
CA HIS A 52 -10.22 -10.88 -7.09
C HIS A 52 -9.19 -11.99 -6.86
N GLU A 53 -8.56 -12.40 -7.95
CA GLU A 53 -7.38 -13.26 -7.87
C GLU A 53 -6.15 -12.43 -7.49
N SER A 54 -5.29 -13.01 -6.65
CA SER A 54 -3.98 -12.43 -6.34
C SER A 54 -2.87 -13.44 -6.46
N THR A 55 -1.70 -12.96 -6.86
CA THR A 55 -0.46 -13.70 -6.73
C THR A 55 0.11 -13.48 -5.35
N ARG A 56 0.13 -14.53 -4.54
CA ARG A 56 0.69 -14.53 -3.19
C ARG A 56 2.18 -14.88 -3.21
N THR A 57 2.99 -14.13 -2.46
CA THR A 57 4.43 -14.37 -2.30
C THR A 57 4.81 -14.25 -0.83
N VAL A 58 5.52 -15.24 -0.29
CA VAL A 58 6.05 -15.20 1.08
C VAL A 58 7.49 -14.71 1.04
N GLY A 59 7.81 -13.77 1.92
CA GLY A 59 9.09 -13.10 1.96
C GLY A 59 9.16 -11.96 0.95
N VAL A 60 9.61 -10.80 1.41
CA VAL A 60 9.75 -9.61 0.57
C VAL A 60 11.19 -9.12 0.61
N LYS A 61 11.82 -9.02 -0.56
CA LYS A 61 13.17 -8.47 -0.73
C LYS A 61 13.16 -6.96 -0.50
N PRO A 62 14.29 -6.32 -0.11
CA PRO A 62 14.38 -4.87 0.03
C PRO A 62 13.74 -4.11 -1.13
N GLY A 63 13.05 -3.02 -0.82
CA GLY A 63 12.24 -2.25 -1.77
C GLY A 63 11.68 -0.98 -1.13
N ASN A 64 10.69 -0.36 -1.80
CA ASN A 64 10.04 0.91 -1.43
C ASN A 64 10.02 1.21 0.10
N GLY A 65 11.00 1.98 0.58
CA GLY A 65 11.07 2.41 1.99
C GLY A 65 11.59 1.38 3.02
N TYR A 66 12.12 0.22 2.61
CA TYR A 66 12.73 -0.75 3.54
C TYR A 66 14.01 -1.39 2.98
N GLY A 67 15.10 -1.25 3.73
CA GLY A 67 16.45 -1.68 3.32
C GLY A 67 16.79 -3.16 3.56
N ASN A 68 15.94 -3.90 4.29
CA ASN A 68 16.19 -5.29 4.68
C ASN A 68 15.12 -6.24 4.14
N THR A 69 15.51 -7.49 3.87
CA THR A 69 14.56 -8.56 3.55
C THR A 69 13.61 -8.78 4.73
N ARG A 70 12.31 -8.91 4.44
CA ARG A 70 11.26 -9.24 5.41
C ARG A 70 10.76 -10.65 5.13
N ASP A 71 11.44 -11.67 5.67
CA ASP A 71 11.17 -13.09 5.37
C ASP A 71 9.77 -13.55 5.80
N LYS A 72 9.18 -12.88 6.80
CA LYS A 72 7.84 -13.20 7.34
C LYS A 72 6.72 -12.40 6.70
N ALA A 73 7.05 -11.34 5.95
CA ALA A 73 6.04 -10.54 5.29
C ALA A 73 5.41 -11.33 4.15
N VAL A 74 4.12 -11.11 3.92
CA VAL A 74 3.39 -11.74 2.82
C VAL A 74 2.93 -10.67 1.87
N LYS A 75 3.22 -10.85 0.58
CA LYS A 75 2.80 -9.94 -0.47
C LYS A 75 1.68 -10.56 -1.29
N HIS A 76 0.63 -9.79 -1.56
CA HIS A 76 -0.39 -10.10 -2.55
C HIS A 76 -0.36 -9.06 -3.66
N ARG A 77 -0.23 -9.51 -4.91
CA ARG A 77 -0.36 -8.66 -6.09
C ARG A 77 -1.70 -8.93 -6.77
N PHE A 78 -2.45 -7.86 -7.02
CA PHE A 78 -3.71 -7.87 -7.75
C PHE A 78 -3.58 -7.08 -9.05
N ALA A 79 -4.31 -7.48 -10.09
CA ALA A 79 -4.58 -6.59 -11.22
C ALA A 79 -5.42 -5.40 -10.70
N TYR A 80 -5.15 -4.20 -11.21
CA TYR A 80 -5.89 -3.02 -10.80
C TYR A 80 -7.39 -3.19 -11.10
N ASP A 81 -8.20 -2.97 -10.08
CA ASP A 81 -9.64 -2.79 -10.18
C ASP A 81 -10.06 -1.63 -9.25
N ARG A 82 -11.15 -0.97 -9.60
CA ARG A 82 -11.75 0.08 -8.76
C ARG A 82 -12.18 -0.47 -7.39
N ASP A 83 -12.61 -1.72 -7.32
CA ASP A 83 -13.09 -2.34 -6.08
C ASP A 83 -11.96 -2.45 -5.04
N ILE A 84 -10.69 -2.50 -5.47
CA ILE A 84 -9.51 -2.47 -4.58
C ILE A 84 -9.37 -1.11 -3.90
N VAL A 85 -9.64 -0.03 -4.63
CA VAL A 85 -9.62 1.34 -4.09
C VAL A 85 -10.76 1.50 -3.07
N ASP A 86 -11.96 1.06 -3.45
CA ASP A 86 -13.15 1.11 -2.59
C ASP A 86 -12.94 0.29 -1.30
N ALA A 87 -12.28 -0.87 -1.38
CA ALA A 87 -11.92 -1.68 -0.21
C ALA A 87 -10.91 -0.99 0.73
N ILE A 88 -9.90 -0.28 0.19
CA ILE A 88 -8.96 0.50 1.00
C ILE A 88 -9.70 1.62 1.74
N GLU A 89 -10.64 2.29 1.07
CA GLU A 89 -11.46 3.35 1.68
C GLU A 89 -12.37 2.79 2.78
N GLU A 90 -13.03 1.65 2.54
CA GLU A 90 -13.87 0.98 3.54
C GLU A 90 -13.07 0.59 4.78
N LEU A 91 -11.79 0.22 4.62
CA LEU A 91 -10.88 -0.08 5.71
C LEU A 91 -10.31 1.16 6.42
N GLY A 92 -10.70 2.37 5.98
CA GLY A 92 -10.32 3.64 6.59
C GLY A 92 -9.04 4.26 6.05
N ALA A 93 -8.68 3.98 4.79
CA ALA A 93 -7.45 4.41 4.12
C ALA A 93 -6.16 3.77 4.69
N PHE A 94 -5.00 4.31 4.31
CA PHE A 94 -3.68 3.75 4.64
C PHE A 94 -3.25 4.04 6.08
N PHE A 95 -3.51 5.26 6.55
CA PHE A 95 -3.13 5.77 7.87
C PHE A 95 -4.35 6.31 8.60
N PRO A 96 -4.39 6.22 9.94
CA PRO A 96 -5.43 6.88 10.71
C PRO A 96 -5.51 8.37 10.38
N ASP A 97 -6.72 8.90 10.32
CA ASP A 97 -6.95 10.33 10.17
C ASP A 97 -6.19 11.13 11.24
N ILE A 98 -5.76 12.36 10.91
CA ILE A 98 -5.04 13.25 11.84
C ILE A 98 -5.74 13.45 13.19
N LYS A 99 -7.06 13.33 13.26
CA LYS A 99 -7.84 13.45 14.50
C LYS A 99 -7.97 12.13 15.27
N SER A 100 -7.61 11.01 14.64
CA SER A 100 -7.70 9.68 15.23
C SER A 100 -6.59 9.44 16.24
N LYS A 101 -6.93 8.78 17.35
CA LYS A 101 -5.96 8.28 18.34
C LYS A 101 -5.51 6.86 18.04
N ASN A 102 -6.09 6.20 17.04
CA ASN A 102 -5.74 4.83 16.70
C ASN A 102 -4.35 4.79 16.10
N GLN A 103 -3.62 3.71 16.38
CA GLN A 103 -2.33 3.46 15.74
C GLN A 103 -2.51 3.10 14.25
N TRP A 104 -3.55 2.31 13.96
CA TRP A 104 -3.84 1.72 12.65
C TRP A 104 -5.29 1.99 12.22
N THR A 105 -5.50 1.99 10.91
CA THR A 105 -6.85 1.81 10.32
C THR A 105 -7.21 0.33 10.37
N GLN A 106 -8.37 -0.05 9.81
CA GLN A 106 -8.68 -1.48 9.68
C GLN A 106 -7.84 -2.18 8.60
N LEU A 107 -7.10 -1.42 7.79
CA LEU A 107 -6.09 -1.96 6.88
C LEU A 107 -4.87 -2.51 7.64
N GLY A 108 -4.58 -1.99 8.85
CA GLY A 108 -3.50 -2.50 9.68
C GLY A 108 -2.10 -2.09 9.23
N ASP A 109 -1.11 -2.91 9.61
CA ASP A 109 0.29 -2.77 9.21
C ASP A 109 0.54 -3.43 7.85
N VAL A 110 0.00 -2.79 6.81
CA VAL A 110 0.02 -3.28 5.42
C VAL A 110 0.48 -2.18 4.48
N ASP A 111 1.67 -2.34 3.92
CA ASP A 111 2.19 -1.41 2.91
C ASP A 111 1.44 -1.62 1.57
N VAL A 112 1.06 -0.54 0.90
CA VAL A 112 0.37 -0.58 -0.39
C VAL A 112 1.26 0.02 -1.46
N VAL A 113 1.42 -0.68 -2.59
CA VAL A 113 2.24 -0.25 -3.72
C VAL A 113 1.40 -0.21 -4.99
N PHE A 114 1.37 0.95 -5.64
CA PHE A 114 0.74 1.15 -6.94
C PHE A 114 1.80 0.99 -8.03
N LEU A 115 1.54 0.14 -9.01
CA LEU A 115 2.48 -0.21 -10.07
C LEU A 115 1.89 0.07 -11.46
N ASP A 116 2.73 0.53 -12.39
CA ASP A 116 2.37 0.61 -13.80
C ASP A 116 2.38 -0.77 -14.50
N LYS A 117 2.01 -0.80 -15.78
CA LYS A 117 1.99 -2.05 -16.58
C LYS A 117 3.34 -2.76 -16.72
N ARG A 118 4.45 -2.05 -16.47
CA ARG A 118 5.82 -2.57 -16.50
C ARG A 118 6.29 -3.00 -15.10
N GLY A 119 5.46 -2.84 -14.08
CA GLY A 119 5.81 -3.13 -12.69
C GLY A 119 6.64 -2.04 -12.02
N ARG A 120 6.69 -0.83 -12.58
CA ARG A 120 7.37 0.31 -11.95
C ARG A 120 6.46 0.94 -10.90
N THR A 121 7.02 1.29 -9.73
CA THR A 121 6.30 2.01 -8.68
C THR A 121 5.80 3.35 -9.20
N LEU A 122 4.54 3.65 -8.93
CA LEU A 122 3.89 4.95 -9.14
C LEU A 122 3.69 5.69 -7.82
N GLY A 123 3.56 4.93 -6.74
CA GLY A 123 3.44 5.42 -5.38
C GLY A 123 3.40 4.23 -4.42
N ALA A 124 3.92 4.41 -3.22
CA ALA A 124 3.88 3.39 -2.18
C ALA A 124 3.62 4.00 -0.81
N THR A 125 3.14 3.20 0.12
CA THR A 125 3.06 3.55 1.54
C THR A 125 4.07 2.77 2.34
N VAL A 126 4.51 3.35 3.45
CA VAL A 126 5.24 2.68 4.52
C VAL A 126 4.42 2.88 5.80
N THR A 127 3.55 1.92 6.12
CA THR A 127 2.50 2.10 7.15
C THR A 127 3.06 2.30 8.54
N HIS A 128 4.12 1.58 8.89
CA HIS A 128 4.77 1.69 10.20
C HIS A 128 5.48 3.04 10.41
N GLU A 129 5.88 3.70 9.33
CA GLU A 129 6.49 5.03 9.36
C GLU A 129 5.50 6.16 9.06
N ARG A 130 4.24 5.83 8.74
CA ARG A 130 3.23 6.80 8.26
C ARG A 130 3.77 7.66 7.12
N MET A 131 4.33 6.99 6.12
CA MET A 131 5.01 7.63 5.01
C MET A 131 4.40 7.27 3.68
N ILE A 132 4.35 8.26 2.79
CA ILE A 132 4.06 8.06 1.36
C ILE A 132 5.36 8.27 0.59
N VAL A 133 5.68 7.29 -0.24
CA VAL A 133 6.81 7.27 -1.16
C VAL A 133 6.29 7.58 -2.55
N VAL A 134 6.82 8.65 -3.15
CA VAL A 134 6.53 9.03 -4.54
C VAL A 134 7.85 8.97 -5.30
N PRO A 135 7.95 8.13 -6.35
CA PRO A 135 9.14 8.07 -7.19
C PRO A 135 9.45 9.44 -7.80
N SER A 136 10.73 9.79 -7.90
CA SER A 136 11.19 10.90 -8.73
C SER A 136 10.99 10.55 -10.23
N ASP A 137 10.63 11.56 -11.04
CA ASP A 137 10.39 11.41 -12.49
C ASP A 137 11.63 10.93 -13.27
#